data_AF-A0A3R9ZZJ1-F1
#
_entry.id   AF-A0A3R9ZZJ1-F1
#
_cell.length_a   1.000
_cell.length_b   1.000
_cell.length_c   1.000
_cell.angle_alpha   90.00
_cell.angle_beta   90.00
_cell.angle_gamma   90.00
#
_symmetry.space_group_name_H-M   'P 1'
#
loop_
_entity.id
_entity.type
_entity.pdbx_description
1 polymer ?
#
loop_
_entity_poly.entity_id
_entity_poly.type
_entity_poly.pdbx_seq_one_letter_code
_entity_poly.pdbx_strand_id
1 'polypeptide(L)'
;MLQSFIVIDELKEKRSATSSELTSSGGWQVAEGPPFLPEETLKDLGFRVYAGTSMREISFNMPKIDAVLLVVSPDQVAPWRTRLHTLRSLPLFWWCDSQTFPSNECKIDHGIDGLLGPSMSALEIHCALLLGVNHYFQRTEWHQEREQLLSKLEERKWVDQAKRILCEIKKISEAEAYDFLRKQAMNERKRLVDVATSIVKVYQLLQDQNQGGRKR
;
A
#
# COMPACT_ATOMS: atom_id res chain seq x y z
N MET A 1 8.51 17.94 -0.88
CA MET A 1 8.66 18.11 -2.34
C MET A 1 9.45 16.91 -2.84
N LEU A 2 9.01 16.22 -3.89
CA LEU A 2 9.74 15.06 -4.41
C LEU A 2 11.11 15.50 -4.95
N GLN A 3 12.18 14.83 -4.57
CA GLN A 3 13.53 15.12 -5.06
C GLN A 3 14.16 13.91 -5.75
N SER A 4 13.68 12.72 -5.42
CA SER A 4 14.28 11.47 -5.84
C SER A 4 13.24 10.42 -6.24
N PHE A 5 13.51 9.74 -7.35
CA PHE A 5 12.68 8.70 -7.92
C PHE A 5 13.49 7.41 -8.08
N ILE A 6 12.82 6.27 -7.93
CA ILE A 6 13.30 5.01 -8.49
C ILE A 6 12.43 4.62 -9.67
N VAL A 7 13.08 4.28 -10.78
CA VAL A 7 12.45 3.78 -11.98
C VAL A 7 12.62 2.26 -12.02
N ILE A 8 11.49 1.55 -12.05
CA ILE A 8 11.45 0.10 -12.19
C ILE A 8 10.96 -0.19 -13.60
N ASP A 9 11.91 -0.55 -14.48
CA ASP A 9 11.66 -0.78 -15.89
C ASP A 9 11.94 -2.23 -16.27
N GLU A 10 10.86 -3.01 -16.41
CA GLU A 10 10.92 -4.41 -16.88
C GLU A 10 10.91 -4.50 -18.42
N LEU A 11 10.71 -3.38 -19.12
CA LEU A 11 10.63 -3.32 -20.57
C LEU A 11 11.90 -2.75 -21.22
N LYS A 12 12.89 -2.33 -20.41
CA LYS A 12 14.16 -1.75 -20.85
C LYS A 12 14.89 -2.62 -21.89
N GLU A 13 14.95 -3.93 -21.69
CA GLU A 13 15.56 -4.88 -22.65
C GLU A 13 14.74 -5.04 -23.94
N LYS A 14 13.41 -4.98 -23.86
CA LYS A 14 12.55 -5.05 -25.05
C LYS A 14 12.64 -3.79 -25.89
N ARG A 15 12.74 -2.62 -25.26
CA ARG A 15 12.89 -1.32 -25.96
C ARG A 15 14.26 -1.17 -26.64
N SER A 16 15.32 -1.75 -26.07
CA SER A 16 16.66 -1.72 -26.67
C SER A 16 16.83 -2.70 -27.84
N ALA A 17 16.02 -3.76 -27.93
CA ALA A 17 16.00 -4.68 -29.07
C ALA A 17 15.21 -4.14 -30.28
N THR A 18 14.15 -3.37 -30.07
CA THR A 18 13.34 -2.81 -31.17
C THR A 18 14.08 -1.73 -31.97
N SER A 19 15.10 -1.08 -31.40
CA SER A 19 15.91 -0.08 -32.12
C SER A 19 16.78 -0.65 -33.25
N SER A 20 16.99 -1.98 -33.30
CA SER A 20 17.79 -2.64 -34.35
C SER A 20 16.98 -3.20 -35.52
N GLU A 21 15.64 -3.23 -35.46
CA GLU A 21 14.80 -3.89 -36.48
C GLU A 21 13.64 -3.00 -36.94
N LEU A 22 13.90 -1.85 -37.58
CA LEU A 22 12.88 -1.17 -38.38
C LEU A 22 13.47 -0.54 -39.65
N THR A 23 13.54 -1.34 -40.71
CA THR A 23 13.46 -0.85 -42.09
C THR A 23 12.22 -1.46 -42.77
N SER A 24 11.34 -0.57 -43.27
CA SER A 24 10.10 -0.81 -44.04
C SER A 24 8.95 -1.48 -43.26
N SER A 25 7.69 -1.04 -43.31
CA SER A 25 6.92 -0.35 -44.34
C SER A 25 5.64 0.31 -43.77
N GLY A 26 5.35 1.53 -44.22
CA GLY A 26 4.02 2.09 -44.53
C GLY A 26 2.87 2.06 -43.50
N GLY A 27 2.72 3.15 -42.72
CA GLY A 27 1.49 3.48 -41.99
C GLY A 27 1.68 4.70 -41.07
N TRP A 28 0.79 5.71 -41.17
CA TRP A 28 0.65 6.93 -40.34
C TRP A 28 1.83 7.26 -39.40
N GLN A 29 2.82 8.00 -39.91
CA GLN A 29 3.92 8.50 -39.12
C GLN A 29 3.47 9.67 -38.24
N VAL A 30 3.18 9.38 -36.96
CA VAL A 30 3.49 10.33 -35.89
C VAL A 30 5.00 10.39 -35.83
N ALA A 31 5.61 11.57 -35.88
CA ALA A 31 7.06 11.73 -35.83
C ALA A 31 7.61 11.03 -34.57
N GLU A 32 8.19 9.85 -34.73
CA GLU A 32 8.88 9.13 -33.68
C GLU A 32 10.19 9.86 -33.41
N GLY A 33 10.14 10.78 -32.43
CA GLY A 33 11.35 11.26 -31.75
C GLY A 33 12.08 10.09 -31.07
N PRO A 34 13.34 10.32 -30.64
CA PRO A 34 14.12 9.27 -29.97
C PRO A 34 13.32 8.65 -28.81
N PRO A 35 13.55 7.37 -28.46
CA PRO A 35 12.82 6.72 -27.39
C PRO A 35 12.98 7.51 -26.10
N PHE A 36 11.96 8.27 -25.71
CA PHE A 36 11.99 9.07 -24.49
C PHE A 36 12.05 8.13 -23.31
N LEU A 37 13.25 7.98 -22.75
CA LEU A 37 13.48 7.15 -21.59
C LEU A 37 12.89 7.88 -20.37
N PRO A 38 12.01 7.22 -19.59
CA PRO A 38 11.42 7.82 -18.38
C PRO A 38 12.46 8.38 -17.42
N GLU A 39 13.62 7.71 -17.34
CA GLU A 39 14.76 8.14 -16.53
C GLU A 39 15.35 9.47 -16.98
N GLU A 40 15.46 9.69 -18.29
CA GLU A 40 16.02 10.92 -18.85
C GLU A 40 15.06 12.09 -18.67
N THR A 41 13.76 11.87 -18.95
CA THR A 41 12.72 12.89 -18.73
C THR A 41 12.72 13.40 -17.29
N LEU A 42 12.86 12.52 -16.30
CA LEU A 42 12.92 12.93 -14.89
C LEU A 42 14.25 13.62 -14.53
N LYS A 43 15.37 13.17 -15.10
CA LYS A 43 16.69 13.81 -14.88
C LYS A 43 16.73 15.23 -15.45
N ASP A 44 16.15 15.44 -16.63
CA ASP A 44 16.07 16.75 -17.29
C ASP A 44 15.24 17.75 -16.48
N LEU A 45 14.25 17.26 -15.73
CA LEU A 45 13.48 18.06 -14.77
C LEU A 45 14.21 18.31 -13.44
N GLY A 46 15.43 17.79 -13.27
CA GLY A 46 16.28 17.99 -12.10
C GLY A 46 16.06 16.98 -10.97
N PHE A 47 15.32 15.89 -11.20
CA PHE A 47 15.13 14.85 -10.20
C PHE A 47 16.30 13.87 -10.16
N ARG A 48 16.62 13.35 -8.97
CA ARG A 48 17.58 12.25 -8.83
C ARG A 48 16.90 10.93 -9.16
N VAL A 49 17.39 10.23 -10.18
CA VAL A 49 16.78 8.98 -10.64
C VAL A 49 17.70 7.80 -10.36
N TYR A 50 17.17 6.80 -9.66
CA TYR A 50 17.79 5.50 -9.47
C TYR A 50 17.10 4.47 -10.35
N ALA A 51 17.84 3.60 -11.02
CA ALA A 51 17.26 2.44 -11.70
C ALA A 51 17.22 1.26 -10.73
N GLY A 52 16.14 0.47 -10.76
CA GLY A 52 16.03 -0.77 -9.99
C GLY A 52 15.32 -1.84 -10.78
N THR A 53 16.05 -2.88 -11.18
CA THR A 53 15.46 -4.05 -11.86
C THR A 53 15.25 -5.22 -10.90
N SER A 54 16.02 -5.25 -9.81
CA SER A 54 15.91 -6.27 -8.77
C SER A 54 15.39 -5.72 -7.45
N MET A 55 14.60 -6.53 -6.73
CA MET A 55 14.14 -6.21 -5.36
C MET A 55 15.29 -5.90 -4.40
N ARG A 56 16.49 -6.47 -4.59
CA ARG A 56 17.65 -6.19 -3.74
C ARG A 56 18.16 -4.76 -3.92
N GLU A 57 18.29 -4.32 -5.17
CA GLU A 57 18.73 -2.96 -5.51
C GLU A 57 17.70 -1.92 -5.09
N ILE A 58 16.42 -2.24 -5.31
CA ILE A 58 15.30 -1.41 -4.87
C ILE A 58 15.40 -1.22 -3.36
N SER A 59 15.45 -2.31 -2.59
CA SER A 59 15.54 -2.28 -1.13
C SER A 59 16.75 -1.49 -0.61
N PHE A 60 17.90 -1.59 -1.28
CA PHE A 60 19.10 -0.84 -0.92
C PHE A 60 18.93 0.67 -1.11
N ASN A 61 18.25 1.09 -2.17
CA ASN A 61 18.03 2.50 -2.47
C ASN A 61 16.79 3.10 -1.78
N MET A 62 15.84 2.27 -1.31
CA MET A 62 14.56 2.71 -0.70
C MET A 62 14.66 3.83 0.34
N PRO A 63 15.68 3.89 1.23
CA PRO A 63 15.78 4.97 2.22
C PRO A 63 15.99 6.36 1.60
N LYS A 64 16.53 6.42 0.38
CA LYS A 64 16.93 7.66 -0.31
C LYS A 64 15.92 8.14 -1.36
N ILE A 65 14.78 7.47 -1.48
CA ILE A 65 13.80 7.67 -2.54
C ILE A 65 12.51 8.27 -1.97
N ASP A 66 11.94 9.23 -2.69
CA ASP A 66 10.69 9.91 -2.31
C ASP A 66 9.48 9.43 -3.12
N ALA A 67 9.69 8.88 -4.32
CA ALA A 67 8.62 8.37 -5.17
C ALA A 67 9.10 7.22 -6.08
N VAL A 68 8.17 6.43 -6.57
CA VAL A 68 8.44 5.31 -7.47
C VAL A 68 7.76 5.56 -8.81
N LEU A 69 8.48 5.32 -9.91
CA LEU A 69 7.92 5.27 -11.26
C LEU A 69 8.01 3.84 -11.79
N LEU A 70 6.85 3.25 -12.06
CA LEU A 70 6.76 1.93 -12.68
C LEU A 70 6.73 2.06 -14.20
N VAL A 71 7.51 1.24 -14.89
CA VAL A 71 7.53 1.09 -16.34
C VAL A 71 7.36 -0.40 -16.62
N VAL A 72 6.13 -0.86 -16.42
CA VAL A 72 5.77 -2.28 -16.45
C VAL A 72 4.46 -2.45 -17.21
N SER A 73 4.17 -3.68 -17.66
CA SER A 73 2.88 -3.99 -18.26
C SER A 73 1.75 -3.90 -17.22
N PRO A 74 0.50 -3.69 -17.66
CA PRO A 74 -0.67 -3.55 -16.77
C PRO A 74 -0.79 -4.67 -15.74
N ASP A 75 -0.52 -5.91 -16.15
CA ASP A 75 -0.62 -7.10 -15.29
C ASP A 75 0.42 -7.12 -14.16
N GLN A 76 1.54 -6.43 -14.35
CA GLN A 76 2.64 -6.39 -13.38
C GLN A 76 2.51 -5.22 -12.38
N VAL A 77 1.62 -4.26 -12.63
CA VAL A 77 1.41 -3.10 -11.74
C VAL A 77 1.02 -3.54 -10.32
N ALA A 78 0.00 -4.39 -10.17
CA ALA A 78 -0.48 -4.83 -8.87
C ALA A 78 0.54 -5.69 -8.09
N PRO A 79 1.25 -6.66 -8.71
CA PRO A 79 2.36 -7.37 -8.06
C PRO A 79 3.46 -6.43 -7.55
N TRP A 80 3.91 -5.47 -8.37
CA TRP A 80 4.95 -4.52 -7.98
C TRP A 80 4.51 -3.61 -6.86
N ARG A 81 3.30 -3.06 -6.95
CA ARG A 81 2.69 -2.27 -5.88
C ARG A 81 2.72 -3.02 -4.56
N THR A 82 2.28 -4.28 -4.56
CA THR A 82 2.22 -5.10 -3.34
C THR A 82 3.61 -5.28 -2.73
N ARG A 83 4.62 -5.58 -3.56
CA ARG A 83 6.02 -5.72 -3.11
C ARG A 83 6.62 -4.40 -2.60
N LEU A 84 6.27 -3.27 -3.19
CA LEU A 84 6.76 -1.96 -2.76
C LEU A 84 6.10 -1.51 -1.46
N HIS A 85 4.80 -1.76 -1.31
CA HIS A 85 4.05 -1.39 -0.12
C HIS A 85 4.55 -2.12 1.14
N THR A 86 5.11 -3.34 1.01
CA THR A 86 5.72 -4.04 2.16
C THR A 86 7.06 -3.43 2.57
N LEU A 87 7.77 -2.77 1.65
CA LEU A 87 9.03 -2.08 1.94
C LEU A 87 8.78 -0.71 2.54
N ARG A 88 8.00 0.14 1.84
CA ARG A 88 7.66 1.49 2.27
C ARG A 88 6.48 2.02 1.46
N SER A 89 5.56 2.70 2.14
CA SER A 89 4.52 3.47 1.46
C SER A 89 5.14 4.74 0.88
N LEU A 90 5.04 4.91 -0.44
CA LEU A 90 5.54 6.05 -1.21
C LEU A 90 4.57 6.37 -2.35
N PRO A 91 4.54 7.63 -2.84
CA PRO A 91 3.87 7.99 -4.08
C PRO A 91 4.32 7.09 -5.23
N LEU A 92 3.35 6.48 -5.91
CA LEU A 92 3.54 5.50 -6.97
C LEU A 92 2.96 6.02 -8.28
N PHE A 93 3.83 6.29 -9.24
CA PHE A 93 3.49 6.73 -10.58
C PHE A 93 3.64 5.58 -11.56
N TRP A 94 2.83 5.59 -12.61
CA TRP A 94 2.97 4.65 -13.72
C TRP A 94 3.29 5.39 -15.00
N TRP A 95 4.32 4.93 -15.70
CA TRP A 95 4.68 5.39 -17.03
C TRP A 95 3.78 4.73 -18.07
N CYS A 96 3.07 5.54 -18.84
CA CYS A 96 2.09 5.16 -19.83
C CYS A 96 2.57 5.56 -21.22
N ASP A 97 2.90 4.55 -22.03
CA ASP A 97 3.17 4.68 -23.46
C ASP A 97 2.36 3.65 -24.26
N SER A 98 2.65 3.49 -25.55
CA SER A 98 1.95 2.52 -26.41
C SER A 98 2.10 1.06 -25.99
N GLN A 99 3.08 0.72 -25.14
CA GLN A 99 3.35 -0.64 -24.67
C GLN A 99 2.84 -0.88 -23.25
N THR A 100 2.85 0.14 -22.40
CA THR A 100 2.43 0.02 -21.00
C THR A 100 1.01 0.48 -20.76
N PHE A 101 0.47 1.38 -21.58
CA PHE A 101 -0.90 1.89 -21.40
C PHE A 101 -1.91 0.85 -21.90
N PRO A 102 -2.74 0.30 -21.01
CA PRO A 102 -3.86 -0.53 -21.43
C PRO A 102 -4.95 0.37 -22.03
N SER A 103 -5.75 -0.17 -22.94
CA SER A 103 -6.81 0.57 -23.65
C SER A 103 -7.70 1.41 -22.71
N ASN A 104 -8.45 2.38 -23.26
CA ASN A 104 -9.30 3.32 -22.51
C ASN A 104 -10.32 2.68 -21.55
N GLU A 105 -10.60 1.38 -21.67
CA GLU A 105 -11.50 0.61 -20.79
C GLU A 105 -10.78 0.01 -19.57
N CYS A 106 -9.47 0.17 -19.46
CA CYS A 106 -8.71 -0.43 -18.38
C CYS A 106 -8.93 0.29 -17.06
N LYS A 107 -9.19 -0.50 -16.02
CA LYS A 107 -9.27 -0.03 -14.65
C LYS A 107 -7.84 0.15 -14.12
N ILE A 108 -7.46 1.40 -13.92
CA ILE A 108 -6.20 1.76 -13.24
C ILE A 108 -6.24 1.17 -11.83
N ASP A 109 -5.14 0.53 -11.42
CA ASP A 109 -4.99 0.02 -10.07
C ASP A 109 -5.12 1.16 -9.05
N HIS A 110 -5.99 0.99 -8.05
CA HIS A 110 -6.30 2.01 -7.03
C HIS A 110 -5.10 2.48 -6.18
N GLY A 111 -3.95 1.81 -6.30
CA GLY A 111 -2.71 2.19 -5.64
C GLY A 111 -1.77 3.06 -6.46
N ILE A 112 -2.13 3.36 -7.71
CA ILE A 112 -1.40 4.32 -8.54
C ILE A 112 -1.90 5.72 -8.24
N ASP A 113 -0.97 6.61 -7.92
CA ASP A 113 -1.25 7.99 -7.56
C ASP A 113 -1.36 8.92 -8.77
N GLY A 114 -0.63 8.59 -9.84
CA GLY A 114 -0.61 9.39 -11.06
C GLY A 114 -0.02 8.63 -12.24
N LEU A 115 -0.28 9.18 -13.43
CA LEU A 115 0.23 8.67 -14.70
C LEU A 115 1.16 9.71 -15.32
N LEU A 116 2.25 9.23 -15.91
CA LEU A 116 3.20 10.03 -16.69
C LEU A 116 3.33 9.43 -18.08
N GLY A 117 3.57 10.25 -19.11
CA GLY A 117 3.71 9.79 -20.48
C GLY A 117 4.84 10.51 -21.24
N PRO A 118 5.30 9.92 -22.36
CA PRO A 118 6.46 10.41 -23.11
C PRO A 118 6.22 11.77 -23.79
N SER A 119 4.97 12.12 -24.09
CA SER A 119 4.61 13.37 -24.77
C SER A 119 4.24 14.52 -23.83
N MET A 120 4.39 14.35 -22.52
CA MET A 120 4.05 15.37 -21.55
C MET A 120 5.13 16.45 -21.48
N SER A 121 4.72 17.71 -21.46
CA SER A 121 5.58 18.84 -21.18
C SER A 121 6.07 18.84 -19.73
N ALA A 122 7.15 19.59 -19.46
CA ALA A 122 7.70 19.75 -18.12
C ALA A 122 6.68 20.24 -17.08
N LEU A 123 5.77 21.13 -17.49
CA LEU A 123 4.69 21.65 -16.65
C LEU A 123 3.65 20.58 -16.34
N GLU A 124 3.23 19.81 -17.36
CA GLU A 124 2.25 18.73 -17.19
C GLU A 124 2.79 17.65 -16.26
N ILE A 125 4.08 17.28 -16.38
CA ILE A 125 4.72 16.33 -15.47
C ILE A 125 4.73 16.89 -14.04
N HIS A 126 5.12 18.16 -13.84
CA HIS A 126 5.08 18.77 -12.51
C HIS A 126 3.68 18.77 -11.90
N CYS A 127 2.65 19.10 -12.69
CA CYS A 127 1.26 19.07 -12.26
C CYS A 127 0.80 17.65 -11.90
N ALA A 128 1.14 16.66 -12.73
CA ALA A 128 0.81 15.26 -12.48
C ALA A 128 1.50 14.73 -11.22
N LEU A 129 2.76 15.08 -10.99
CA LEU A 129 3.50 14.73 -9.77
C LEU A 129 2.86 15.38 -8.54
N LEU A 130 2.51 16.66 -8.61
CA LEU A 130 1.84 17.37 -7.51
C LEU A 130 0.49 16.72 -7.16
N LEU A 131 -0.30 16.41 -8.18
CA LEU A 131 -1.58 15.73 -7.99
C LEU A 131 -1.39 14.34 -7.39
N GLY A 132 -0.41 13.57 -7.88
CA GLY A 132 -0.12 12.25 -7.35
C GLY A 132 0.35 12.26 -5.90
N VAL A 133 1.15 13.26 -5.49
CA VAL A 133 1.51 13.42 -4.08
C VAL A 133 0.27 13.67 -3.21
N ASN A 134 -0.68 14.49 -3.69
CA ASN A 134 -1.93 14.72 -2.96
C ASN A 134 -2.80 13.46 -2.89
N HIS A 135 -2.88 12.67 -3.96
CA HIS A 135 -3.58 11.38 -3.96
C HIS A 135 -2.93 10.39 -2.99
N TYR A 136 -1.60 10.35 -2.92
CA TYR A 136 -0.87 9.52 -1.97
C TYR A 136 -1.24 9.88 -0.53
N PHE A 137 -1.21 11.18 -0.17
CA PHE A 137 -1.55 11.61 1.17
C PHE A 137 -2.98 11.24 1.55
N GLN A 138 -3.96 11.55 0.68
CA GLN A 138 -5.37 11.18 0.90
C GLN A 138 -5.54 9.67 1.08
N ARG A 139 -4.89 8.87 0.23
CA ARG A 139 -4.92 7.41 0.36
C ARG A 139 -4.35 6.95 1.70
N THR A 140 -3.21 7.49 2.14
CA THR A 140 -2.61 7.11 3.42
C THR A 140 -3.46 7.52 4.62
N GLU A 141 -4.09 8.70 4.58
CA GLU A 141 -4.99 9.17 5.62
C GLU A 141 -6.21 8.25 5.73
N TRP A 142 -6.87 7.92 4.62
CA TRP A 142 -8.00 6.99 4.63
C TRP A 142 -7.63 5.59 5.11
N HIS A 143 -6.42 5.10 4.77
CA HIS A 143 -5.94 3.83 5.31
C HIS A 143 -5.76 3.87 6.82
N GLN A 144 -5.17 4.94 7.36
CA GLN A 144 -4.98 5.11 8.80
C GLN A 144 -6.32 5.26 9.53
N GLU A 145 -7.25 6.06 9.01
CA GLU A 145 -8.60 6.20 9.56
C GLU A 145 -9.35 4.87 9.58
N ARG A 146 -9.27 4.12 8.48
CA ARG A 146 -9.88 2.79 8.39
C ARG A 146 -9.30 1.84 9.44
N GLU A 147 -7.97 1.82 9.60
CA GLU A 147 -7.31 0.98 10.60
C GLU A 147 -7.72 1.37 12.03
N GLN A 148 -7.77 2.67 12.33
CA GLN A 148 -8.23 3.16 13.63
C GLN A 148 -9.68 2.79 13.93
N LEU A 149 -10.58 2.89 12.94
CA LEU A 149 -11.99 2.51 13.11
C LEU A 149 -12.15 1.00 13.30
N LEU A 150 -11.42 0.18 12.52
CA LEU A 150 -11.43 -1.27 12.68
C LEU A 150 -10.90 -1.67 14.06
N SER A 151 -9.80 -1.05 14.51
CA SER A 151 -9.26 -1.26 15.85
C SER A 151 -10.31 -0.94 16.92
N LYS A 152 -10.97 0.23 16.88
CA LYS A 152 -12.05 0.58 17.82
C LYS A 152 -13.20 -0.43 17.83
N LEU A 153 -13.58 -0.95 16.66
CA LEU A 153 -14.62 -1.99 16.55
C LEU A 153 -14.17 -3.30 17.20
N GLU A 154 -12.91 -3.72 17.00
CA GLU A 154 -12.36 -4.90 17.65
C GLU A 154 -12.25 -4.73 19.17
N GLU A 155 -11.80 -3.57 19.65
CA GLU A 155 -11.75 -3.28 21.08
C GLU A 155 -13.15 -3.42 21.72
N ARG A 156 -14.19 -2.90 21.07
CA ARG A 156 -15.57 -3.05 21.53
C ARG A 156 -16.01 -4.52 21.58
N LYS A 157 -15.65 -5.33 20.58
CA LYS A 157 -15.96 -6.77 20.56
C LYS A 157 -15.35 -7.48 21.77
N TRP A 158 -14.10 -7.19 22.10
CA TRP A 158 -13.42 -7.79 23.26
C TRP A 158 -14.11 -7.40 24.58
N VAL A 159 -14.47 -6.12 24.73
CA VAL A 159 -15.19 -5.65 25.92
C VAL A 159 -16.55 -6.31 26.05
N ASP A 160 -17.32 -6.41 24.96
CA ASP A 160 -18.64 -7.05 24.97
C ASP A 160 -18.55 -8.56 25.26
N GLN A 161 -17.53 -9.25 24.73
CA GLN A 161 -17.29 -10.66 25.02
C GLN A 161 -16.88 -10.88 26.49
N ALA A 162 -16.02 -10.03 27.05
CA ALA A 162 -15.64 -10.10 28.46
C ALA A 162 -16.83 -9.86 29.38
N LYS A 163 -17.71 -8.89 29.07
CA LYS A 163 -18.95 -8.66 29.82
C LYS A 163 -19.82 -9.91 29.85
N ARG A 164 -20.06 -10.56 28.70
CA ARG A 164 -20.86 -11.79 28.64
C ARG A 164 -20.30 -12.90 29.52
N ILE A 165 -18.98 -13.13 29.45
CA ILE A 165 -18.29 -14.12 30.29
C ILE A 165 -18.46 -13.79 31.78
N LEU A 166 -18.29 -12.51 32.16
CA LEU A 166 -18.48 -12.09 33.55
C LEU A 166 -19.93 -12.27 34.01
N CYS A 167 -20.91 -11.98 33.16
CA CYS A 167 -22.32 -12.26 33.45
C CYS A 167 -22.56 -13.76 33.65
N GLU A 168 -21.98 -14.64 32.82
CA GLU A 168 -22.13 -16.10 32.94
C GLU A 168 -21.49 -16.66 34.23
N ILE A 169 -20.24 -16.26 34.53
CA ILE A 169 -19.49 -16.82 35.66
C ILE A 169 -19.95 -16.23 36.99
N LYS A 170 -20.10 -14.89 37.05
CA LYS A 170 -20.42 -14.18 38.30
C LYS A 170 -21.92 -13.94 38.50
N LYS A 171 -22.76 -14.23 37.51
CA LYS A 171 -24.22 -14.00 37.54
C LYS A 171 -24.58 -12.56 37.87
N ILE A 172 -23.82 -11.62 37.34
CA ILE A 172 -24.01 -10.17 37.49
C ILE A 172 -24.69 -9.58 36.24
N SER A 173 -25.26 -8.38 36.39
CA SER A 173 -25.82 -7.64 35.26
C SER A 173 -24.72 -7.08 34.34
N GLU A 174 -25.08 -6.72 33.11
CA GLU A 174 -24.12 -6.16 32.14
C GLU A 174 -23.51 -4.84 32.62
N ALA A 175 -24.29 -4.01 33.33
CA ALA A 175 -23.81 -2.77 33.92
C ALA A 175 -22.75 -3.03 35.00
N GLU A 176 -23.00 -3.98 35.89
CA GLU A 176 -22.03 -4.38 36.93
C GLU A 176 -20.78 -5.03 36.34
N ALA A 177 -20.92 -5.80 35.25
CA ALA A 177 -19.78 -6.38 34.54
C ALA A 177 -18.88 -5.30 33.93
N TYR A 178 -19.46 -4.24 33.35
CA TYR A 178 -18.69 -3.09 32.85
C TYR A 178 -17.96 -2.35 33.97
N ASP A 179 -18.64 -2.08 35.09
CA ASP A 179 -18.03 -1.44 36.25
C ASP A 179 -16.90 -2.28 36.87
N PHE A 180 -17.05 -3.61 36.87
CA PHE A 180 -16.00 -4.53 37.30
C PHE A 180 -14.78 -4.43 36.38
N LEU A 181 -14.96 -4.50 35.06
CA LEU A 181 -13.87 -4.35 34.09
C LEU A 181 -13.17 -2.99 34.24
N ARG A 182 -13.93 -1.92 34.43
CA ARG A 182 -13.41 -0.57 34.62
C ARG A 182 -12.59 -0.45 35.90
N LYS A 183 -13.09 -0.96 37.03
CA LYS A 183 -12.35 -0.98 38.30
C LYS A 183 -11.06 -1.78 38.17
N GLN A 184 -11.10 -2.93 37.51
CA GLN A 184 -9.92 -3.76 37.30
C GLN A 184 -8.88 -3.07 36.42
N ALA A 185 -9.30 -2.43 35.32
CA ALA A 185 -8.42 -1.63 34.46
C ALA A 185 -7.74 -0.49 35.22
N MET A 186 -8.49 0.19 36.10
CA MET A 186 -7.95 1.27 36.94
C MET A 186 -6.93 0.74 37.96
N ASN A 187 -7.23 -0.38 38.63
CA ASN A 187 -6.33 -1.00 39.59
C ASN A 187 -5.03 -1.50 38.94
N GLU A 188 -5.10 -2.04 37.72
CA GLU A 188 -3.93 -2.53 36.98
C GLU A 188 -3.21 -1.45 36.16
N ARG A 189 -3.74 -0.21 36.10
CA ARG A 189 -3.25 0.89 35.23
C ARG A 189 -3.12 0.47 33.75
N LYS A 190 -4.09 -0.31 33.28
CA LYS A 190 -4.18 -0.76 31.88
C LYS A 190 -5.40 -0.18 31.20
N ARG A 191 -5.45 -0.26 29.86
CA ARG A 191 -6.66 0.11 29.13
C ARG A 191 -7.74 -0.94 29.38
N LEU A 192 -9.00 -0.50 29.32
CA LEU A 192 -10.17 -1.38 29.52
C LEU A 192 -10.13 -2.60 28.59
N VAL A 193 -9.77 -2.38 27.32
CA VAL A 193 -9.66 -3.45 26.33
C VAL A 193 -8.60 -4.48 26.70
N ASP A 194 -7.44 -4.07 27.22
CA ASP A 194 -6.35 -4.99 27.55
C ASP A 194 -6.77 -5.96 28.67
N VAL A 195 -7.54 -5.47 29.66
CA VAL A 195 -8.13 -6.30 30.71
C VAL A 195 -9.22 -7.22 30.16
N ALA A 196 -10.10 -6.69 29.30
CA ALA A 196 -11.16 -7.49 28.67
C ALA A 196 -10.57 -8.65 27.84
N THR A 197 -9.58 -8.37 26.99
CA THR A 197 -8.86 -9.38 26.20
C THR A 197 -8.18 -10.42 27.09
N SER A 198 -7.59 -10.01 28.22
CA SER A 198 -6.95 -10.93 29.17
C SER A 198 -7.98 -11.90 29.78
N ILE A 199 -9.14 -11.41 30.19
CA ILE A 199 -10.22 -12.25 30.75
C ILE A 199 -10.73 -13.23 29.69
N VAL A 200 -10.97 -12.77 28.46
CA VAL A 200 -11.46 -13.65 27.38
C VAL A 200 -10.45 -14.74 27.07
N LYS A 201 -9.15 -14.41 26.96
CA LYS A 201 -8.09 -15.39 26.69
C LYS A 201 -7.98 -16.44 27.80
N VAL A 202 -8.00 -16.02 29.06
CA VAL A 202 -7.94 -16.95 30.21
C VAL A 202 -9.17 -17.87 30.21
N TYR A 203 -10.36 -17.34 29.92
CA TYR A 203 -11.57 -18.14 29.85
C TYR A 203 -11.53 -19.18 28.73
N GLN A 204 -11.06 -18.80 27.54
CA GLN A 204 -10.88 -19.73 26.41
C GLN A 204 -9.92 -20.88 26.77
N LEU A 205 -8.78 -20.58 27.41
CA LEU A 205 -7.83 -21.59 27.86
C LEU A 205 -8.44 -22.57 28.88
N LEU A 206 -9.25 -22.07 29.82
CA LEU A 206 -9.94 -22.91 30.80
C LEU A 206 -11.02 -23.80 30.17
N GLN A 207 -11.72 -23.29 29.14
CA GLN A 207 -12.71 -24.09 28.41
C GLN A 207 -12.07 -25.22 27.60
N ASP A 208 -10.94 -24.95 26.94
CA ASP A 208 -10.21 -25.97 26.16
C ASP A 208 -9.70 -27.12 27.06
N GLN A 209 -9.22 -26.81 28.27
CA GLN A 209 -8.81 -27.84 29.22
C GLN A 209 -10.00 -28.71 29.70
N ASN A 210 -11.18 -28.11 29.87
CA ASN A 210 -12.39 -28.85 30.24
C ASN A 210 -12.95 -29.73 29.12
N GLN A 211 -12.67 -29.42 27.84
CA GLN A 211 -13.06 -30.27 26.71
C GLN A 211 -12.07 -31.43 26.47
N GLY A 212 -10.78 -31.22 26.71
CA GLY A 212 -9.75 -32.28 26.62
C GLY A 212 -9.86 -33.36 27.71
N GLY A 213 -10.45 -33.04 28.86
CA GLY A 213 -10.66 -33.99 29.97
C GLY A 213 -11.89 -34.91 29.83
N ARG A 214 -12.73 -34.72 28.79
CA ARG A 214 -14.01 -35.42 28.64
C ARG A 214 -13.98 -36.65 27.72
N LYS A 215 -12.80 -37.03 27.21
CA LYS A 215 -12.57 -38.31 26.52
C LYS A 215 -11.80 -39.26 27.44
N ARG A 216 -12.50 -39.97 28.31
CA ARG A 216 -12.08 -41.26 28.87
C ARG A 216 -13.27 -42.19 28.91
#